data_AF-A0A8H5B164-F1
#
_entry.id   AF-A0A8H5B164-F1
#
_cell.length_a   1.000
_cell.length_b   1.000
_cell.length_c   1.000
_cell.angle_alpha   90.00
_cell.angle_beta   90.00
_cell.angle_gamma   90.00
#
_symmetry.space_group_name_H-M   'P 1'
#
loop_
_entity.id
_entity.type
_entity.pdbx_description
1 polymer ?
#
loop_
_entity_poly.entity_id
_entity_poly.type
_entity_poly.pdbx_seq_one_letter_code
_entity_poly.pdbx_strand_id
1 'polypeptide(L)'
;MRLASFFEPISIPYKLRDVEILVMTELQPVKNIEQGDKLLTALAGIVKAYKWLYEEMKLLHRDVSVENMMYRLGTEGNVVGVLNDFDLAIMLSEQANGPVSKQRTGTRPYMAIELLESVDGNPPLHLCRHDLESMMYAIVDLVCFRHASAEDKNDSPIAEWFLVELTTRHLANSKLAFLHQARPQQPSEHMKNLSGLVLNLRRMFRHGYNDKGNAVDYDNLDEFDHETLGGHITLNKFAGHFGL
;
A
#
# COMPACT_ATOMS: atom_id res chain seq x y z
N MET A 1 9.08 39.49 14.38
CA MET A 1 10.55 39.41 14.25
C MET A 1 10.86 38.21 13.37
N ARG A 2 11.26 38.42 12.11
CA ARG A 2 11.46 37.33 11.13
C ARG A 2 12.81 36.65 11.41
N LEU A 3 12.80 35.33 11.60
CA LEU A 3 14.00 34.48 11.79
C LEU A 3 15.07 34.65 10.69
N ALA A 4 14.70 35.18 9.52
CA ALA A 4 15.60 35.48 8.41
C ALA A 4 16.73 36.47 8.76
N SER A 5 16.49 37.43 9.67
CA SER A 5 17.48 38.47 9.99
C SER A 5 18.71 37.95 10.77
N PHE A 6 18.65 36.72 11.30
CA PHE A 6 19.78 36.10 11.99
C PHE A 6 20.80 35.44 11.05
N PHE A 7 20.43 35.17 9.80
CA PHE A 7 21.27 34.43 8.85
C PHE A 7 21.90 35.30 7.76
N GLU A 8 21.58 36.60 7.71
CA GLU A 8 22.20 37.54 6.76
C GLU A 8 23.75 37.60 6.80
N PRO A 9 24.45 37.39 7.93
CA PRO A 9 25.92 37.40 7.95
C PRO A 9 26.57 36.12 7.41
N ILE A 10 25.80 35.04 7.22
CA ILE A 10 26.32 33.74 6.84
C ILE A 10 25.69 33.38 5.50
N SER A 11 26.49 33.35 4.44
CA SER A 11 26.10 33.07 3.05
C SER A 11 25.63 31.64 2.81
N ILE A 12 24.78 31.11 3.70
CA ILE A 12 24.04 29.87 3.50
C ILE A 12 22.82 30.27 2.67
N PRO A 13 22.63 29.73 1.45
CA PRO A 13 21.44 30.00 0.67
C PRO A 13 20.22 29.44 1.42
N TYR A 14 19.58 30.29 2.21
CA TYR A 14 18.36 29.94 2.92
C TYR A 14 17.25 29.88 1.87
N LYS A 15 16.85 28.65 1.49
CA LYS A 15 15.62 28.47 0.72
C LYS A 15 14.47 28.99 1.58
N LEU A 16 13.83 30.06 1.13
CA LEU A 16 12.55 30.52 1.66
C LEU A 16 11.62 29.30 1.68
N ARG A 17 11.13 28.95 2.88
CA ARG A 17 10.10 27.92 3.05
C ARG A 17 8.80 28.65 3.29
N ASP A 18 7.86 28.46 2.39
CA ASP A 18 6.49 28.90 2.59
C ASP A 18 5.77 27.88 3.48
N VAL A 19 4.95 28.38 4.40
CA VAL A 19 4.11 27.54 5.26
C VAL A 19 2.73 27.53 4.64
N GLU A 20 2.34 26.38 4.11
CA GLU A 20 0.99 26.12 3.64
C GLU A 20 0.23 25.34 4.71
N ILE A 21 -0.99 25.78 5.02
CA ILE A 21 -1.85 25.16 6.02
C ILE A 21 -3.07 24.59 5.31
N LEU A 22 -3.24 23.27 5.37
CA LEU A 22 -4.44 22.58 4.92
C LEU A 22 -5.36 22.35 6.13
N VAL A 23 -6.61 22.80 6.03
CA VAL A 23 -7.65 22.55 7.03
C VAL A 23 -8.65 21.56 6.46
N MET A 24 -8.82 20.42 7.14
CA MET A 24 -9.71 19.35 6.72
C MET A 24 -10.52 18.81 7.90
N THR A 25 -11.57 18.03 7.59
CA THR A 25 -12.31 17.29 8.61
C THR A 25 -11.38 16.39 9.39
N GLU A 26 -11.56 16.32 10.71
CA GLU A 26 -10.79 15.40 11.55
C GLU A 26 -11.03 13.95 11.10
N LEU A 27 -9.93 13.24 10.88
CA LEU A 27 -9.92 11.84 10.47
C LEU A 27 -9.31 10.98 11.58
N GLN A 28 -9.81 9.76 11.71
CA GLN A 28 -9.31 8.76 12.65
C GLN A 28 -8.58 7.64 11.90
N PRO A 29 -7.45 7.12 12.40
CA PRO A 29 -6.72 6.02 11.75
C PRO A 29 -7.54 4.72 11.72
N VAL A 30 -7.56 3.98 10.60
CA VAL A 30 -8.31 2.69 10.54
C VAL A 30 -7.76 1.65 11.52
N LYS A 31 -6.49 1.74 11.91
CA LYS A 31 -5.87 0.88 12.93
C LYS A 31 -6.52 0.99 14.32
N ASN A 32 -7.39 1.98 14.54
CA ASN A 32 -8.16 2.11 15.78
C ASN A 32 -9.50 1.34 15.72
N ILE A 33 -9.86 0.74 14.59
CA ILE A 33 -11.09 -0.04 14.44
C ILE A 33 -10.83 -1.49 14.86
N GLU A 34 -11.39 -1.90 15.99
CA GLU A 34 -11.24 -3.28 16.49
C GLU A 34 -12.37 -4.21 16.03
N GLN A 35 -13.45 -3.68 15.44
CA GLN A 35 -14.57 -4.49 14.95
C GLN A 35 -14.40 -4.81 13.45
N GLY A 36 -14.28 -6.09 13.11
CA GLY A 36 -14.03 -6.53 11.73
C GLY A 36 -15.04 -6.01 10.70
N ASP A 37 -16.34 -5.96 11.02
CA ASP A 37 -17.36 -5.46 10.08
C ASP A 37 -17.22 -3.96 9.79
N LYS A 38 -16.85 -3.18 10.81
CA LYS A 38 -16.56 -1.75 10.65
C LYS A 38 -15.27 -1.53 9.87
N LEU A 39 -14.26 -2.36 10.11
CA LEU A 39 -13.01 -2.32 9.37
C LEU A 39 -13.25 -2.64 7.89
N LEU A 40 -14.03 -3.69 7.59
CA LEU A 40 -14.43 -4.02 6.22
C LEU A 40 -15.15 -2.86 5.54
N THR A 41 -16.06 -2.19 6.26
CA THR A 41 -16.77 -1.01 5.75
C THR A 41 -15.81 0.13 5.43
N ALA A 42 -14.83 0.42 6.31
CA ALA A 42 -13.80 1.42 6.06
C ALA A 42 -12.94 1.05 4.83
N LEU A 43 -12.47 -0.20 4.76
CA LEU A 43 -11.64 -0.68 3.64
C LEU A 43 -12.40 -0.62 2.31
N ALA A 44 -13.68 -1.00 2.28
CA ALA A 44 -14.52 -0.87 1.09
C ALA A 44 -14.66 0.59 0.65
N GLY A 45 -14.81 1.53 1.60
CA GLY A 45 -14.80 2.96 1.32
C GLY A 45 -13.49 3.46 0.71
N ILE A 46 -12.36 3.01 1.24
CA ILE A 46 -11.01 3.34 0.73
C ILE A 46 -10.81 2.80 -0.69
N VAL A 47 -11.17 1.53 -0.93
CA VAL A 47 -11.05 0.91 -2.26
C VAL A 47 -11.95 1.60 -3.27
N LYS A 48 -13.18 1.97 -2.87
CA LYS A 48 -14.08 2.75 -3.72
C LYS A 48 -13.50 4.13 -4.05
N ALA A 49 -12.92 4.83 -3.08
CA ALA A 49 -12.29 6.13 -3.29
C ALA A 49 -11.09 6.02 -4.23
N TYR A 50 -10.21 5.03 -4.01
CA TYR A 50 -9.07 4.78 -4.90
C TYR A 50 -9.50 4.39 -6.31
N LYS A 51 -10.55 3.56 -6.44
CA LYS A 51 -11.10 3.20 -7.74
C LYS A 51 -11.54 4.44 -8.53
N TRP A 52 -12.27 5.35 -7.88
CA TRP A 52 -12.65 6.63 -8.48
C TRP A 52 -11.44 7.50 -8.87
N LEU A 53 -10.41 7.60 -8.00
CA LEU A 53 -9.19 8.36 -8.29
C LEU A 53 -8.46 7.81 -9.52
N TYR A 54 -8.34 6.49 -9.62
CA TYR A 54 -7.67 5.87 -10.76
C TYR A 54 -8.51 5.98 -12.05
N GLU A 55 -9.82 5.74 -11.98
CA GLU A 55 -10.70 5.70 -13.16
C GLU A 55 -11.00 7.09 -13.71
N GLU A 56 -11.31 8.05 -12.85
CA GLU A 56 -11.73 9.39 -13.24
C GLU A 56 -10.56 10.37 -13.30
N MET A 57 -9.66 10.32 -12.31
CA MET A 57 -8.56 11.27 -12.21
C MET A 57 -7.27 10.74 -12.84
N LYS A 58 -7.19 9.46 -13.20
CA LYS A 58 -5.95 8.83 -13.72
C LYS A 58 -4.78 9.09 -12.76
N LEU A 59 -5.03 8.88 -11.46
CA LEU A 59 -4.08 9.17 -10.39
C LEU A 59 -3.66 7.88 -9.68
N LEU A 60 -2.36 7.75 -9.43
CA LEU A 60 -1.76 6.74 -8.56
C LEU A 60 -1.40 7.37 -7.21
N HIS A 61 -1.63 6.66 -6.12
CA HIS A 61 -1.40 7.15 -4.76
C HIS A 61 0.06 7.04 -4.34
N ARG A 62 0.69 5.89 -4.61
CA ARG A 62 2.13 5.61 -4.44
C ARG A 62 2.68 5.57 -3.02
N ASP A 63 1.86 5.90 -2.02
CA ASP A 63 2.18 5.66 -0.61
C ASP A 63 0.99 5.12 0.19
N VAL A 64 0.35 4.08 -0.34
CA VAL A 64 -0.70 3.38 0.42
C VAL A 64 -0.05 2.67 1.62
N SER A 65 -0.51 3.00 2.82
CA SER A 65 -0.01 2.45 4.08
C SER A 65 -1.13 2.43 5.13
N VAL A 66 -0.96 1.69 6.23
CA VAL A 66 -1.92 1.72 7.35
C VAL A 66 -2.06 3.12 7.95
N GLU A 67 -1.00 3.92 7.92
CA GLU A 67 -1.01 5.29 8.47
C GLU A 67 -1.80 6.27 7.59
N ASN A 68 -1.91 5.97 6.29
CA ASN A 68 -2.63 6.77 5.30
C ASN A 68 -4.06 6.27 5.05
N MET A 69 -4.43 5.13 5.64
CA MET A 69 -5.79 4.63 5.68
C MET A 69 -6.52 5.20 6.89
N MET A 70 -7.52 6.03 6.61
CA MET A 70 -8.27 6.76 7.61
C MET A 70 -9.77 6.41 7.55
N TYR A 71 -10.51 6.83 8.56
CA TYR A 71 -11.96 6.83 8.54
C TYR A 71 -12.52 8.08 9.24
N ARG A 72 -13.78 8.38 8.95
CA ARG A 72 -14.60 9.30 9.73
C ARG A 72 -15.96 8.68 10.00
N LEU A 73 -16.71 9.29 10.93
CA LEU A 73 -18.11 8.96 11.12
C LEU A 73 -18.95 9.83 10.19
N GLY A 74 -19.84 9.19 9.43
CA GLY A 74 -20.88 9.85 8.65
C GLY A 74 -21.96 10.44 9.55
N THR A 75 -22.93 11.11 8.93
CA THR A 75 -24.04 11.79 9.63
C THR A 75 -24.89 10.84 10.47
N GLU A 76 -24.96 9.57 10.09
CA GLU A 76 -25.72 8.53 10.78
C GLU A 76 -24.85 7.69 11.72
N GLY A 77 -23.61 8.13 11.99
CA GLY A 77 -22.63 7.38 12.79
C GLY A 77 -22.01 6.18 12.05
N ASN A 78 -22.29 6.02 10.76
CA ASN A 78 -21.72 4.97 9.93
C ASN A 78 -20.24 5.26 9.61
N VAL A 79 -19.43 4.22 9.51
CA VAL A 79 -18.00 4.36 9.17
C VAL A 79 -17.85 4.69 7.69
N VAL A 80 -17.04 5.72 7.39
CA VAL A 80 -16.68 6.11 6.02
C VAL A 80 -15.16 6.07 5.90
N GLY A 81 -14.65 5.14 5.08
CA GLY A 81 -13.23 5.05 4.77
C GLY A 81 -12.73 6.22 3.95
N VAL A 82 -11.51 6.67 4.23
CA VAL A 82 -10.84 7.79 3.57
C VAL A 82 -9.39 7.40 3.31
N LEU A 83 -8.95 7.54 2.07
CA LEU A 83 -7.53 7.45 1.73
C LEU A 83 -6.93 8.86 1.82
N ASN A 84 -5.86 9.02 2.60
CA ASN A 84 -5.20 10.30 2.85
C ASN A 84 -3.75 10.28 2.36
N ASP A 85 -3.10 11.45 2.35
CA ASP A 85 -1.67 11.64 2.04
C ASP A 85 -1.31 11.42 0.57
N PHE A 86 -1.57 12.46 -0.23
CA PHE A 86 -1.33 12.47 -1.67
C PHE A 86 -0.01 13.15 -2.06
N ASP A 87 0.91 13.39 -1.11
CA ASP A 87 2.16 14.11 -1.36
C ASP A 87 3.07 13.38 -2.37
N LEU A 88 2.93 12.05 -2.46
CA LEU A 88 3.66 11.19 -3.39
C LEU A 88 2.84 10.75 -4.61
N ALA A 89 1.58 11.19 -4.70
CA ALA A 89 0.69 10.84 -5.79
C ALA A 89 1.20 11.39 -7.13
N ILE A 90 0.77 10.75 -8.23
CA ILE A 90 1.11 11.20 -9.58
C ILE A 90 -0.04 10.94 -10.55
N MET A 91 -0.23 11.87 -11.48
CA MET A 91 -1.10 11.68 -12.63
C MET A 91 -0.41 10.78 -13.65
N LEU A 92 -1.13 9.81 -14.24
CA LEU A 92 -0.57 8.90 -15.25
C LEU A 92 0.06 9.65 -16.44
N SER A 93 -0.49 10.82 -16.80
CA SER A 93 0.05 11.70 -17.84
C SER A 93 1.44 12.27 -17.52
N GLU A 94 1.78 12.41 -16.24
CA GLU A 94 3.04 12.99 -15.77
C GLU A 94 4.12 11.92 -15.55
N GLN A 95 3.71 10.65 -15.45
CA GLN A 95 4.61 9.56 -15.09
C GLN A 95 5.67 9.27 -16.17
N ALA A 96 5.31 9.39 -17.45
CA ALA A 96 6.23 9.16 -18.58
C ALA A 96 7.39 10.17 -18.64
N ASN A 97 7.22 11.36 -18.04
CA ASN A 97 8.20 12.45 -18.06
C ASN A 97 8.84 12.69 -16.68
N GLY A 98 8.50 11.89 -15.67
CA GLY A 98 8.95 12.05 -14.29
C GLY A 98 10.35 11.45 -14.03
N PRO A 99 11.16 12.03 -13.12
CA PRO A 99 12.46 11.47 -12.78
C PRO A 99 12.34 10.07 -12.14
N VAL A 100 13.18 9.12 -12.60
CA VAL A 100 13.21 7.71 -12.16
C VAL A 100 13.40 7.57 -10.65
N SER A 101 14.17 8.49 -10.03
CA SER A 101 14.38 8.53 -8.58
C SER A 101 13.09 8.70 -7.77
N LYS A 102 12.00 9.18 -8.39
CA LYS A 102 10.69 9.25 -7.75
C LYS A 102 10.00 7.89 -7.70
N GLN A 103 10.28 6.93 -8.58
CA GLN A 103 9.46 5.71 -8.68
C GLN A 103 9.60 4.76 -7.47
N ARG A 104 10.65 4.90 -6.62
CA ARG A 104 10.80 4.15 -5.36
C ARG A 104 10.26 4.95 -4.18
N THR A 105 8.96 5.14 -4.19
CA THR A 105 8.22 5.82 -3.11
C THR A 105 7.36 4.84 -2.36
N GLY A 106 7.07 5.18 -1.11
CA GLY A 106 6.14 4.45 -0.29
C GLY A 106 6.74 3.91 1.00
N THR A 107 5.85 3.59 1.92
CA THR A 107 6.19 3.06 3.23
C THR A 107 6.68 1.60 3.11
N ARG A 108 7.95 1.35 3.43
CA ARG A 108 8.67 0.09 3.12
C ARG A 108 7.89 -1.22 3.44
N PRO A 109 7.28 -1.41 4.62
CA PRO A 109 6.50 -2.62 4.91
C PRO A 109 5.35 -2.88 3.93
N TYR A 110 4.79 -1.85 3.31
CA TYR A 110 3.65 -1.95 2.39
C TYR A 110 4.05 -1.83 0.92
N MET A 111 5.29 -1.47 0.61
CA MET A 111 5.78 -1.35 -0.77
C MET A 111 5.67 -2.68 -1.54
N ALA A 112 5.19 -2.65 -2.78
CA ALA A 112 5.07 -3.84 -3.64
C ALA A 112 6.43 -4.55 -3.86
N ILE A 113 6.41 -5.88 -4.07
CA ILE A 113 7.62 -6.71 -4.23
C ILE A 113 8.52 -6.16 -5.34
N GLU A 114 7.99 -5.87 -6.52
CA GLU A 114 8.80 -5.39 -7.63
C GLU A 114 9.45 -4.01 -7.39
N LEU A 115 8.81 -3.15 -6.58
CA LEU A 115 9.38 -1.87 -6.19
C LEU A 115 10.52 -2.05 -5.16
N LEU A 116 10.50 -3.15 -4.40
CA LEU A 116 11.57 -3.53 -3.46
C LEU A 116 12.76 -4.20 -4.17
N GLU A 117 12.52 -4.89 -5.28
CA GLU A 117 13.51 -5.65 -6.07
C GLU A 117 14.36 -4.81 -7.03
N SER A 118 14.20 -3.47 -7.04
CA SER A 118 14.89 -2.56 -7.95
C SER A 118 16.38 -2.91 -8.17
N VAL A 119 16.73 -3.26 -9.41
CA VAL A 119 18.11 -3.53 -9.84
C VAL A 119 18.80 -2.18 -10.12
N ASP A 120 20.03 -2.01 -9.64
CA ASP A 120 20.88 -0.83 -9.87
C ASP A 120 20.28 0.53 -9.48
N GLY A 121 19.31 0.54 -8.55
CA GLY A 121 18.67 1.75 -8.06
C GLY A 121 17.59 2.33 -8.99
N ASN A 122 17.24 1.63 -10.07
CA ASN A 122 16.16 1.99 -10.98
C ASN A 122 14.94 1.09 -10.72
N PRO A 123 14.02 1.51 -9.85
CA PRO A 123 12.72 0.83 -9.70
C PRO A 123 11.92 0.85 -11.01
N PRO A 124 11.04 -0.15 -11.25
CA PRO A 124 10.10 -0.10 -12.36
C PRO A 124 9.12 1.07 -12.18
N LEU A 125 8.38 1.39 -13.26
CA LEU A 125 7.27 2.34 -13.17
C LEU A 125 6.24 1.86 -12.14
N HIS A 126 5.78 2.76 -11.28
CA HIS A 126 4.71 2.48 -10.34
C HIS A 126 3.38 2.27 -11.08
N LEU A 127 2.67 1.19 -10.82
CA LEU A 127 1.44 0.83 -11.51
C LEU A 127 0.27 0.78 -10.52
N CYS A 128 -0.96 0.79 -11.05
CA CYS A 128 -2.16 0.62 -10.21
C CYS A 128 -2.06 -0.62 -9.32
N ARG A 129 -1.60 -1.74 -9.87
CA ARG A 129 -1.43 -2.98 -9.09
C ARG A 129 -0.45 -2.87 -7.94
N HIS A 130 0.52 -1.94 -7.97
CA HIS A 130 1.44 -1.73 -6.85
C HIS A 130 0.73 -1.06 -5.69
N ASP A 131 -0.15 -0.08 -5.94
CA ASP A 131 -1.01 0.48 -4.89
C ASP A 131 -1.97 -0.59 -4.33
N LEU A 132 -2.52 -1.47 -5.20
CA LEU A 132 -3.37 -2.59 -4.76
C LEU A 132 -2.60 -3.62 -3.92
N GLU A 133 -1.34 -3.89 -4.27
CA GLU A 133 -0.46 -4.76 -3.49
C GLU A 133 -0.15 -4.14 -2.12
N SER A 134 0.09 -2.84 -2.07
CA SER A 134 0.22 -2.08 -0.84
C SER A 134 -1.05 -2.10 0.01
N MET A 135 -2.24 -2.00 -0.60
CA MET A 135 -3.52 -2.19 0.11
C MET A 135 -3.62 -3.59 0.70
N MET A 136 -3.26 -4.63 -0.04
CA MET A 136 -3.27 -6.00 0.46
C MET A 136 -2.36 -6.16 1.67
N TYR A 137 -1.13 -5.64 1.62
CA TYR A 137 -0.21 -5.69 2.77
C TYR A 137 -0.72 -4.91 3.98
N ALA A 138 -1.32 -3.73 3.77
CA ALA A 138 -1.94 -2.95 4.85
C ALA A 138 -3.12 -3.70 5.49
N ILE A 139 -3.95 -4.38 4.68
CA ILE A 139 -5.05 -5.22 5.16
C ILE A 139 -4.52 -6.42 5.96
N VAL A 140 -3.47 -7.09 5.46
CA VAL A 140 -2.83 -8.20 6.18
C VAL A 140 -2.29 -7.74 7.53
N ASP A 141 -1.62 -6.59 7.58
CA ASP A 141 -1.15 -6.00 8.84
C ASP A 141 -2.31 -5.75 9.82
N LEU A 142 -3.35 -5.02 9.38
CA LEU A 142 -4.52 -4.72 10.20
C LEU A 142 -5.21 -5.99 10.72
N VAL A 143 -5.47 -6.96 9.84
CA VAL A 143 -6.26 -8.15 10.17
C VAL A 143 -5.46 -9.17 10.97
N CYS A 144 -4.18 -9.38 10.63
CA CYS A 144 -3.41 -10.53 11.10
C CYS A 144 -2.30 -10.19 12.10
N PHE A 145 -1.85 -8.93 12.20
CA PHE A 145 -0.66 -8.59 13.00
C PHE A 145 -0.91 -7.49 14.01
N ARG A 146 -1.47 -6.35 13.60
CA ARG A 146 -1.60 -5.16 14.46
C ARG A 146 -2.37 -5.42 15.75
N HIS A 147 -3.52 -6.09 15.60
CA HIS A 147 -4.40 -6.48 16.71
C HIS A 147 -4.11 -7.88 17.28
N ALA A 148 -3.01 -8.51 16.85
CA ALA A 148 -2.59 -9.80 17.40
C ALA A 148 -1.97 -9.64 18.79
N SER A 149 -2.01 -10.72 19.58
CA SER A 149 -1.34 -10.79 20.89
C SER A 149 0.18 -10.63 20.74
N ALA A 150 0.89 -10.39 21.84
CA ALA A 150 2.35 -10.27 21.80
C ALA A 150 2.99 -11.60 21.38
N GLU A 151 2.43 -12.71 21.86
CA GLU A 151 2.83 -14.06 21.51
C GLU A 151 2.63 -14.33 20.01
N ASP A 152 1.44 -14.03 19.47
CA ASP A 152 1.13 -14.22 18.05
C ASP A 152 1.99 -13.34 17.14
N LYS A 153 2.39 -12.15 17.61
CA LYS A 153 3.27 -11.24 16.85
C LYS A 153 4.66 -11.81 16.69
N ASN A 154 5.21 -12.45 17.73
CA ASN A 154 6.57 -12.99 17.69
C ASN A 154 6.71 -14.15 16.68
N ASP A 155 5.63 -14.93 16.50
CA ASP A 155 5.60 -16.05 15.57
C ASP A 155 5.05 -15.66 14.18
N SER A 156 4.73 -14.37 13.96
CA SER A 156 4.11 -13.93 12.72
C SER A 156 5.12 -13.85 11.57
N PRO A 157 4.82 -14.45 10.40
CA PRO A 157 5.69 -14.39 9.21
C PRO A 157 5.81 -12.97 8.64
N ILE A 158 4.99 -12.03 9.09
CA ILE A 158 5.07 -10.62 8.66
C ILE A 158 5.73 -9.71 9.69
N ALA A 159 6.12 -10.23 10.86
CA ALA A 159 6.78 -9.44 11.91
C ALA A 159 8.06 -8.77 11.39
N GLU A 160 8.82 -9.51 10.59
CA GLU A 160 10.08 -9.01 10.04
C GLU A 160 9.89 -7.85 9.05
N TRP A 161 8.70 -7.68 8.46
CA TRP A 161 8.44 -6.59 7.50
C TRP A 161 8.64 -5.20 8.09
N PHE A 162 8.52 -5.09 9.42
CA PHE A 162 8.64 -3.85 10.17
C PHE A 162 10.05 -3.60 10.73
N LEU A 163 11.00 -4.51 10.49
CA LEU A 163 12.39 -4.34 10.90
C LEU A 163 13.13 -3.39 9.94
N VAL A 164 13.62 -2.28 10.49
CA VAL A 164 14.31 -1.24 9.71
C VAL A 164 15.59 -1.75 9.06
N GLU A 165 16.29 -2.67 9.73
CA GLU A 165 17.58 -3.25 9.35
C GLU A 165 17.53 -4.20 8.14
N LEU A 166 16.34 -4.70 7.77
CA LEU A 166 16.22 -5.59 6.61
C LEU A 166 16.61 -4.84 5.33
N THR A 167 17.29 -5.50 4.41
CA THR A 167 17.47 -4.93 3.06
C THR A 167 16.17 -5.06 2.26
N THR A 168 15.97 -4.26 1.22
CA THR A 168 14.75 -4.37 0.40
C THR A 168 14.65 -5.71 -0.34
N ARG A 169 15.78 -6.31 -0.72
CA ARG A 169 15.82 -7.66 -1.27
C ARG A 169 15.33 -8.71 -0.26
N HIS A 170 15.76 -8.62 1.00
CA HIS A 170 15.26 -9.54 2.03
C HIS A 170 13.75 -9.34 2.27
N LEU A 171 13.28 -8.09 2.30
CA LEU A 171 11.86 -7.81 2.45
C LEU A 171 11.02 -8.33 1.26
N ALA A 172 11.52 -8.19 0.03
CA ALA A 172 10.88 -8.77 -1.16
C ALA A 172 10.77 -10.29 -1.06
N ASN A 173 11.87 -10.97 -0.70
CA ASN A 173 11.90 -12.41 -0.53
C ASN A 173 10.94 -12.89 0.58
N SER A 174 10.88 -12.16 1.69
CA SER A 174 9.93 -12.41 2.79
C SER A 174 8.48 -12.35 2.31
N LYS A 175 8.15 -11.32 1.52
CA LYS A 175 6.81 -11.16 0.94
C LYS A 175 6.46 -12.25 -0.05
N LEU A 176 7.39 -12.68 -0.89
CA LEU A 176 7.22 -13.84 -1.77
C LEU A 176 6.98 -15.11 -0.93
N ALA A 177 7.77 -15.34 0.13
CA ALA A 177 7.56 -16.47 1.03
C ALA A 177 6.16 -16.44 1.68
N PHE A 178 5.69 -15.28 2.12
CA PHE A 178 4.32 -15.09 2.61
C PHE A 178 3.26 -15.43 1.55
N LEU A 179 3.46 -15.05 0.28
CA LEU A 179 2.53 -15.41 -0.79
C LEU A 179 2.51 -16.93 -1.01
N HIS A 180 3.62 -17.63 -0.86
CA HIS A 180 3.73 -19.07 -1.15
C HIS A 180 3.59 -20.01 0.07
N GLN A 181 3.53 -19.48 1.30
CA GLN A 181 3.43 -20.32 2.50
C GLN A 181 2.26 -21.33 2.45
N ALA A 182 2.50 -22.56 2.89
CA ALA A 182 1.48 -23.62 2.84
C ALA A 182 0.27 -23.30 3.75
N ARG A 183 0.53 -22.70 4.92
CA ARG A 183 -0.50 -22.32 5.89
C ARG A 183 -0.65 -20.80 5.88
N PRO A 184 -1.81 -20.26 5.46
CA PRO A 184 -2.06 -18.82 5.52
C PRO A 184 -1.99 -18.31 6.97
N GLN A 185 -1.45 -17.11 7.14
CA GLN A 185 -1.53 -16.38 8.39
C GLN A 185 -3.00 -16.24 8.83
N GLN A 186 -3.27 -16.53 10.10
CA GLN A 186 -4.61 -16.41 10.65
C GLN A 186 -4.90 -14.96 11.06
N PRO A 187 -6.15 -14.49 10.91
CA PRO A 187 -6.57 -13.23 11.52
C PRO A 187 -6.41 -13.24 13.03
N SER A 188 -6.19 -12.06 13.60
CA SER A 188 -6.33 -11.82 15.04
C SER A 188 -7.74 -12.16 15.53
N GLU A 189 -7.90 -12.38 16.84
CA GLU A 189 -9.14 -12.87 17.43
C GLU A 189 -10.39 -12.04 17.02
N HIS A 190 -10.25 -10.72 17.02
CA HIS A 190 -11.33 -9.77 16.71
C HIS A 190 -11.60 -9.61 15.20
N MET A 191 -10.76 -10.19 14.34
CA MET A 191 -10.79 -10.02 12.89
C MET A 191 -11.08 -11.33 12.13
N LYS A 192 -11.52 -12.38 12.82
CA LYS A 192 -11.79 -13.71 12.24
C LYS A 192 -12.78 -13.68 11.07
N ASN A 193 -13.77 -12.78 11.09
CA ASN A 193 -14.74 -12.59 10.01
C ASN A 193 -14.09 -12.12 8.69
N LEU A 194 -12.87 -11.57 8.73
CA LEU A 194 -12.12 -11.11 7.55
C LEU A 194 -11.15 -12.16 6.98
N SER A 195 -11.13 -13.39 7.52
CA SER A 195 -10.26 -14.48 7.04
C SER A 195 -10.41 -14.73 5.53
N GLY A 196 -11.66 -14.76 5.05
CA GLY A 196 -11.95 -14.97 3.62
C GLY A 196 -11.38 -13.87 2.73
N LEU A 197 -11.46 -12.61 3.17
CA LEU A 197 -10.91 -11.47 2.44
C LEU A 197 -9.38 -11.61 2.29
N VAL A 198 -8.66 -11.78 3.41
CA VAL A 198 -7.20 -11.92 3.40
C VAL A 198 -6.76 -13.09 2.54
N LEU A 199 -7.43 -14.24 2.66
CA LEU A 199 -7.11 -15.43 1.90
C LEU A 199 -7.31 -15.23 0.39
N ASN A 200 -8.40 -14.57 -0.01
CA ASN A 200 -8.70 -14.33 -1.42
C ASN A 200 -7.73 -13.33 -2.04
N LEU A 201 -7.44 -12.21 -1.36
CA LEU A 201 -6.44 -11.25 -1.81
C LEU A 201 -5.06 -11.92 -1.93
N ARG A 202 -4.61 -12.65 -0.90
CA ARG A 202 -3.34 -13.38 -0.97
C ARG A 202 -3.28 -14.35 -2.15
N ARG A 203 -4.36 -15.10 -2.42
CA ARG A 203 -4.43 -16.02 -3.56
C ARG A 203 -4.28 -15.26 -4.88
N MET A 204 -4.98 -14.14 -5.05
CA MET A 204 -4.90 -13.31 -6.25
C MET A 204 -3.45 -12.91 -6.56
N PHE A 205 -2.72 -12.36 -5.59
CA PHE A 205 -1.32 -11.99 -5.78
C PHE A 205 -0.41 -13.20 -5.99
N ARG A 206 -0.61 -14.30 -5.24
CA ARG A 206 0.14 -15.54 -5.44
C ARG A 206 0.01 -16.07 -6.87
N HIS A 207 -1.19 -16.04 -7.45
CA HIS A 207 -1.41 -16.49 -8.83
C HIS A 207 -0.70 -15.57 -9.83
N GLY A 208 -0.79 -14.24 -9.67
CA GLY A 208 -0.08 -13.30 -10.53
C GLY A 208 1.44 -13.47 -10.51
N TYR A 209 2.05 -13.64 -9.32
CA TYR A 209 3.49 -13.86 -9.20
C TYR A 209 3.93 -15.25 -9.69
N ASN A 210 3.11 -16.29 -9.53
CA ASN A 210 3.38 -17.61 -10.13
C ASN A 210 3.40 -17.54 -11.66
N ASP A 211 2.40 -16.88 -12.26
CA ASP A 211 2.31 -16.77 -13.72
C ASP A 211 3.46 -15.92 -14.27
N LYS A 212 3.89 -14.88 -13.55
CA LYS A 212 5.11 -14.14 -13.88
C LYS A 212 6.35 -15.05 -13.83
N GLY A 213 6.49 -15.87 -12.79
CA GLY A 213 7.57 -16.86 -12.68
C GLY A 213 7.60 -17.83 -13.85
N ASN A 214 6.43 -18.37 -14.24
CA ASN A 214 6.31 -19.23 -15.42
C ASN A 214 6.73 -18.49 -16.70
N ALA A 215 6.34 -17.22 -16.87
CA ALA A 215 6.73 -16.44 -18.04
C ALA A 215 8.26 -16.25 -18.13
N VAL A 216 8.96 -16.14 -17.00
CA VAL A 216 10.43 -16.14 -16.95
C VAL A 216 10.98 -17.50 -17.39
N ASP A 217 10.46 -18.60 -16.84
CA ASP A 217 10.94 -19.95 -17.13
C ASP A 217 10.76 -20.34 -18.61
N TYR A 218 9.71 -19.83 -19.26
CA TYR A 218 9.41 -20.08 -20.67
C TYR A 218 9.93 -19.01 -21.65
N ASP A 219 10.74 -18.05 -21.18
CA ASP A 219 11.28 -16.95 -21.99
C ASP A 219 10.19 -16.12 -22.72
N ASN A 220 9.02 -15.98 -22.09
CA ASN A 220 7.86 -15.26 -22.61
C ASN A 220 7.58 -13.96 -21.85
N LEU A 221 8.61 -13.41 -21.18
CA LEU A 221 8.45 -12.24 -20.31
C LEU A 221 8.10 -10.96 -21.09
N ASP A 222 8.53 -10.86 -22.35
CA ASP A 222 8.24 -9.72 -23.22
C ASP A 222 6.76 -9.62 -23.61
N GLU A 223 6.07 -10.76 -23.70
CA GLU A 223 4.63 -10.85 -24.01
C GLU A 223 3.75 -10.86 -22.75
N PHE A 224 4.37 -10.94 -21.56
CA PHE A 224 3.64 -11.02 -20.29
C PHE A 224 2.96 -9.69 -19.95
N ASP A 225 1.71 -9.76 -19.48
CA ASP A 225 1.00 -8.59 -18.98
C ASP A 225 1.57 -8.16 -17.62
N HIS A 226 2.59 -7.29 -17.66
CA HIS A 226 3.19 -6.67 -16.48
C HIS A 226 2.27 -5.65 -15.82
N GLU A 227 1.25 -5.12 -16.48
CA GLU A 227 0.35 -4.12 -15.90
C GLU A 227 -0.54 -4.75 -14.82
N THR A 228 -1.00 -5.98 -15.08
CA THR A 228 -1.97 -6.66 -14.21
C THR A 228 -1.46 -8.00 -13.65
N LEU A 229 -0.17 -8.30 -13.81
CA LEU A 229 0.45 -9.60 -13.51
C LEU A 229 -0.36 -10.74 -14.15
N GLY A 230 -0.37 -10.80 -15.49
CA GLY A 230 -1.00 -11.88 -16.25
C GLY A 230 -2.54 -11.88 -16.19
N GLY A 231 -3.15 -10.71 -16.02
CA GLY A 231 -4.61 -10.57 -15.90
C GLY A 231 -5.15 -10.79 -14.49
N HIS A 232 -4.32 -11.14 -13.50
CA HIS A 232 -4.79 -11.52 -12.16
C HIS A 232 -5.19 -10.31 -11.31
N ILE A 233 -4.46 -9.21 -11.41
CA ILE A 233 -4.56 -8.06 -10.51
C ILE A 233 -5.07 -6.86 -11.33
N THR A 234 -6.39 -6.83 -11.50
CA THR A 234 -7.09 -5.66 -12.03
C THR A 234 -7.81 -4.94 -10.90
N LEU A 235 -7.97 -3.63 -11.01
CA LEU A 235 -8.74 -2.84 -10.05
C LEU A 235 -10.16 -3.39 -9.84
N ASN A 236 -10.83 -3.84 -10.91
CA ASN A 236 -12.17 -4.43 -10.82
C ASN A 236 -12.18 -5.77 -10.07
N LYS A 237 -11.23 -6.67 -10.35
CA LYS A 237 -11.13 -7.94 -9.62
C LYS A 237 -10.84 -7.70 -8.13
N PHE A 238 -9.94 -6.77 -7.83
CA PHE A 238 -9.60 -6.40 -6.45
C PHE A 238 -10.81 -5.79 -5.72
N ALA A 239 -11.48 -4.82 -6.35
CA ALA A 239 -12.65 -4.14 -5.80
C ALA A 239 -13.84 -5.09 -5.57
N GLY A 240 -14.00 -6.12 -6.42
CA GLY A 240 -15.03 -7.14 -6.27
C GLY A 240 -14.96 -7.91 -4.93
N HIS A 241 -13.79 -8.00 -4.28
CA HIS A 241 -13.67 -8.58 -2.94
C HIS A 241 -14.31 -7.73 -1.83
N PHE A 242 -14.69 -6.49 -2.14
CA PHE A 242 -15.36 -5.55 -1.24
C PHE A 242 -16.83 -5.31 -1.65
N GLY A 243 -17.37 -6.08 -2.61
CA GLY A 243 -18.73 -5.93 -3.11
C GLY A 243 -18.93 -4.71 -4.02
N LEU A 244 -17.85 -4.28 -4.70
CA LEU A 244 -17.83 -3.13 -5.63
C LEU A 244 -17.75 -3.57 -7.09
#